data_AF-A0A854QGC8-F1
#
_entry.id   AF-A0A854QGC8-F1
#
_cell.length_a   1.000
_cell.length_b   1.000
_cell.length_c   1.000
_cell.angle_alpha   90.00
_cell.angle_beta   90.00
_cell.angle_gamma   90.00
#
_symmetry.space_group_name_H-M   'P 1'
#
loop_
_entity.id
_entity.type
_entity.pdbx_description
1 polymer ?
#
loop_
_entity_poly.entity_id
_entity_poly.type
_entity_poly.pdbx_seq_one_letter_code
_entity_poly.pdbx_strand_id
1 'polypeptide(L)' 'MPGFQDVIYNTFFRRNSVFVATTFITAFTFSMGFDLATTAFWDSHNRGKQWKDIRHKYLEAAGDDE' A
#
# COMPACT_ATOMS: atom_id res chain seq x y z
N MET A 1 35.72 4.99 8.45
CA MET A 1 34.42 4.58 9.02
C MET A 1 33.58 4.02 7.87
N PRO A 2 32.89 2.89 8.03
CA PRO A 2 32.04 2.35 6.97
C PRO A 2 30.91 3.34 6.65
N GLY A 3 30.60 3.50 5.36
CA GLY A 3 29.48 4.32 4.92
C GLY A 3 28.14 3.64 5.23
N PHE A 4 27.05 4.40 5.24
CA PHE A 4 25.70 3.85 5.47
C PHE A 4 25.35 2.72 4.46
N GLN A 5 25.78 2.87 3.20
CA GLN A 5 25.60 1.85 2.17
C GLN A 5 26.35 0.55 2.50
N ASP A 6 27.58 0.66 3.04
CA ASP A 6 28.37 -0.50 3.45
C ASP A 6 27.68 -1.26 4.59
N VAL A 7 27.05 -0.53 5.52
CA VAL A 7 26.28 -1.15 6.61
C VAL A 7 25.08 -1.91 6.07
N ILE A 8 24.33 -1.33 5.13
CA ILE A 8 23.18 -2.00 4.50
C ILE A 8 23.63 -3.25 3.75
N TYR A 9 24.66 -3.13 2.91
CA TYR A 9 25.14 -4.24 2.09
C TYR A 9 25.63 -5.40 2.95
N ASN A 10 26.47 -5.12 3.95
CA ASN A 10 27.01 -6.16 4.83
C ASN A 10 25.94 -6.83 5.69
N THR A 11 24.87 -6.10 6.06
CA THR A 11 23.79 -6.64 6.91
C THR A 11 22.81 -7.50 6.11
N PHE A 12 22.35 -7.02 4.96
CA PHE A 12 21.19 -7.61 4.27
C PHE A 12 21.54 -8.30 2.95
N PHE A 13 22.57 -7.84 2.24
CA PHE A 13 22.79 -8.24 0.84
C PHE A 13 24.04 -9.10 0.62
N ARG A 14 24.98 -9.15 1.58
CA ARG A 14 26.26 -9.88 1.41
C ARG A 14 26.14 -11.41 1.48
N ARG A 15 25.23 -11.96 2.30
CA ARG A 15 25.03 -13.41 2.43
C ARG A 15 23.78 -13.82 1.67
N ASN A 16 23.91 -14.74 0.70
CA ASN A 16 22.80 -15.21 -0.15
C ASN A 16 21.56 -15.67 0.66
N SER A 17 21.76 -16.42 1.75
CA SER A 17 20.64 -16.87 2.58
C SER A 17 19.88 -15.72 3.25
N VAL A 18 20.60 -14.67 3.68
CA VAL A 18 20.02 -13.47 4.29
C VAL A 18 19.37 -12.59 3.23
N PHE A 19 19.99 -12.48 2.05
CA PHE A 19 19.48 -11.72 0.91
C PHE A 19 18.09 -12.20 0.46
N VAL A 20 17.94 -13.51 0.23
CA VAL A 20 16.66 -14.08 -0.21
C VAL A 20 15.57 -13.88 0.84
N ALA A 21 15.88 -14.15 2.12
CA ALA A 21 14.93 -13.94 3.22
C ALA A 21 14.52 -12.47 3.35
N THR A 22 15.48 -11.55 3.27
CA THR A 22 15.23 -10.10 3.32
C THR A 22 14.31 -9.68 2.18
N THR A 23 14.56 -10.18 0.97
CA THR A 23 13.73 -9.87 -0.22
C THR A 23 12.29 -10.32 -0.02
N PHE A 24 12.06 -11.54 0.46
CA PHE A 24 10.69 -12.03 0.68
C PHE A 24 9.94 -11.28 1.78
N ILE A 25 10.59 -11.03 2.91
CA ILE A 25 9.98 -10.26 4.01
C ILE A 25 9.64 -8.85 3.52
N THR A 26 10.59 -8.20 2.83
CA THR A 26 10.39 -6.85 2.29
C THR A 26 9.25 -6.83 1.29
N ALA A 27 9.21 -7.77 0.34
CA ALA A 27 8.15 -7.83 -0.66
C ALA A 27 6.76 -8.02 -0.03
N PHE A 28 6.65 -8.89 0.97
CA PHE A 28 5.38 -9.13 1.67
C PHE A 28 4.91 -7.92 2.48
N THR A 29 5.81 -7.29 3.25
CA THR A 29 5.42 -6.10 4.01
C THR A 29 5.16 -4.90 3.08
N PHE A 30 5.95 -4.78 2.02
CA PHE A 30 5.78 -3.73 1.01
C PHE A 30 4.45 -3.85 0.29
N SER A 31 3.99 -5.05 -0.09
CA SER A 31 2.71 -5.21 -0.79
C SER A 31 1.55 -4.67 0.05
N MET A 32 1.47 -5.04 1.32
CA MET A 32 0.43 -4.52 2.24
C MET A 32 0.51 -3.01 2.42
N GLY A 33 1.71 -2.47 2.64
CA GLY A 33 1.91 -1.04 2.83
C GLY A 33 1.59 -0.24 1.56
N PHE A 34 2.01 -0.74 0.41
CA PHE A 34 1.79 -0.12 -0.89
C PHE A 34 0.31 -0.10 -1.26
N ASP A 35 -0.41 -1.22 -1.05
CA ASP A 35 -1.85 -1.29 -1.31
C ASP A 35 -2.63 -0.29 -0.46
N LEU A 36 -2.33 -0.21 0.85
CA LEU A 36 -2.96 0.78 1.73
C LEU A 36 -2.64 2.22 1.30
N ALA A 37 -1.37 2.52 1.06
CA ALA A 37 -0.92 3.86 0.73
C ALA A 37 -1.52 4.35 -0.60
N THR A 38 -1.49 3.50 -1.62
CA THR A 38 -2.02 3.85 -2.95
C THR A 38 -3.53 3.95 -2.93
N THR A 39 -4.23 3.07 -2.21
CA THR A 39 -5.69 3.17 -2.03
C THR A 39 -6.05 4.47 -1.30
N ALA A 40 -5.37 4.80 -0.21
CA ALA A 40 -5.63 6.05 0.53
C ALA A 40 -5.36 7.29 -0.33
N PHE A 41 -4.28 7.27 -1.11
CA PHE A 41 -3.98 8.32 -2.07
C PHE A 41 -5.08 8.47 -3.11
N TRP A 42 -5.49 7.37 -3.74
CA TRP A 42 -6.55 7.35 -4.74
C TRP A 42 -7.87 7.88 -4.17
N ASP A 43 -8.21 7.45 -2.96
CA ASP A 43 -9.44 7.83 -2.26
C ASP A 43 -9.48 9.31 -1.95
N SER A 44 -8.35 9.85 -1.49
CA SER A 44 -8.21 11.28 -1.20
C SER A 44 -8.29 12.10 -2.48
N HIS A 45 -7.64 11.64 -3.55
CA HIS A 45 -7.61 12.36 -4.82
C HIS A 45 -8.98 12.37 -5.52
N ASN A 46 -9.74 11.28 -5.43
CA ASN A 46 -11.03 11.11 -6.11
C ASN A 46 -12.23 11.29 -5.18
N ARG A 47 -12.04 11.94 -4.02
CA ARG A 47 -13.09 12.16 -3.04
C ARG A 47 -14.32 12.82 -3.67
N GLY A 48 -15.50 12.28 -3.36
CA GLY A 48 -16.79 12.78 -3.85
C GLY A 48 -17.17 12.29 -5.25
N LYS A 49 -16.29 11.57 -5.94
CA LYS A 49 -16.57 10.95 -7.25
C LYS A 49 -16.72 9.44 -7.18
N GLN A 50 -16.19 8.81 -6.13
CA GLN A 50 -16.20 7.36 -6.02
C GLN A 50 -17.60 6.86 -5.67
N TRP A 51 -17.95 5.67 -6.17
CA TRP A 51 -19.24 5.04 -5.84
C TRP A 51 -19.48 4.99 -4.32
N LYS A 52 -18.45 4.63 -3.54
CA LYS A 52 -18.56 4.60 -2.08
C LYS A 52 -18.95 5.95 -1.46
N ASP A 53 -18.60 7.07 -2.11
CA ASP A 53 -18.93 8.42 -1.66
C ASP A 53 -20.35 8.83 -2.09
N ILE A 54 -20.81 8.42 -3.28
CA ILE A 54 -22.09 8.90 -3.86
C ILE A 54 -23.25 7.91 -3.76
N ARG A 55 -23.00 6.65 -3.38
CA ARG A 55 -24.01 5.57 -3.39
C ARG A 55 -25.29 5.89 -2.60
N HIS A 56 -25.15 6.62 -1.50
CA HIS A 56 -26.27 6.97 -0.61
C HIS A 56 -27.38 7.70 -1.36
N LYS A 57 -27.00 8.59 -2.29
CA LYS A 57 -27.94 9.38 -3.10
C LYS A 57 -28.84 8.55 -3.99
N TYR A 58 -28.37 7.38 -4.42
CA TYR A 58 -29.10 6.51 -5.35
C TYR A 58 -29.90 5.43 -4.62
N LEU A 59 -29.43 4.98 -3.47
CA LEU A 59 -30.15 4.00 -2.66
C LEU A 59 -31.32 4.64 -1.90
N GLU A 60 -31.19 5.90 -1.46
CA GLU A 60 -32.32 6.65 -0.89
C GLU A 60 -33.37 6.99 -1.96
N ALA A 61 -32.96 7.46 -3.14
CA ALA A 61 -33.88 7.73 -4.25
C ALA A 61 -34.67 6.49 -4.70
N ALA A 62 -34.06 5.30 -4.66
CA ALA A 62 -34.74 4.05 -5.00
C ALA A 62 -35.76 3.59 -3.93
N GLY A 63 -35.64 4.07 -2.69
CA GLY A 63 -36.58 3.76 -1.60
C GLY A 63 -37.71 4.78 -1.44
N ASP A 64 -37.54 6.01 -1.93
CA ASP A 64 -38.59 7.03 -1.97
C ASP A 64 -39.53 6.86 -3.20
N ASP A 65 -39.10 6.10 -4.22
CA ASP A 65 -39.89 5.77 -5.42
C ASP A 65 -40.75 4.48 -5.27
N GLU A 66 -40.67 3.76 -4.13
CA GLU A 66 -41.56 2.65 -3.70
C GLU A 66 -42.60 3.11 -2.67
#